data_AF-A0A820S3U3-F1
#
_entry.id   AF-A0A820S3U3-F1
#
_cell.length_a   1.000
_cell.length_b   1.000
_cell.length_c   1.000
_cell.angle_alpha   90.00
_cell.angle_beta   90.00
_cell.angle_gamma   90.00
#
_symmetry.space_group_name_H-M   'P 1'
#
loop_
_entity.id
_entity.type
_entity.pdbx_description
1 polymer ?
#
loop_
_entity_poly.entity_id
_entity_poly.type
_entity_poly.pdbx_seq_one_letter_code
_entity_poly.pdbx_strand_id
1 'polypeptide(L)'
;IIGLWSWIPSKRPWLIYQKQWGTLYDRPVCGDFDGDRLRDFGVYRNFTGDWFVMPYRVSSFVITFRWGRPTDFPVAGDYDGDGFSN
;
A
#
# COMPACT_ATOMS: atom_id res chain seq x y z
N ILE A 1 14.08 -10.73 4.57
CA ILE A 1 13.24 -11.01 3.38
C ILE A 1 12.43 -9.74 3.11
N ILE A 2 12.49 -9.24 1.89
CA ILE A 2 11.71 -8.11 1.39
C ILE A 2 10.28 -8.57 1.06
N GLY A 3 9.28 -7.71 1.23
CA GLY A 3 7.90 -8.02 0.86
C GLY A 3 7.76 -8.14 -0.67
N LEU A 4 7.02 -9.14 -1.14
CA LEU A 4 6.72 -9.33 -2.56
C LEU A 4 5.22 -9.12 -2.80
N TRP A 5 4.91 -8.07 -3.55
CA TRP A 5 3.57 -7.82 -4.06
C TRP A 5 3.37 -8.59 -5.35
N SER A 6 2.23 -9.26 -5.48
CA SER A 6 1.81 -9.93 -6.72
C SER A 6 0.36 -9.59 -7.02
N TRP A 7 0.05 -9.23 -8.27
CA TRP A 7 -1.31 -8.94 -8.69
C TRP A 7 -1.55 -9.35 -10.15
N ILE A 8 -2.82 -9.56 -10.48
CA ILE A 8 -3.26 -9.93 -11.81
C ILE A 8 -4.02 -8.73 -12.41
N PRO A 9 -3.54 -8.15 -13.52
CA PRO A 9 -4.26 -7.07 -14.18
C PRO A 9 -5.56 -7.56 -14.81
N SER A 10 -6.64 -6.81 -14.62
CA SER A 10 -7.97 -7.16 -15.16
C SER A 10 -7.99 -7.31 -16.69
N LYS A 11 -7.23 -6.49 -17.42
CA LYS A 11 -7.15 -6.53 -18.89
C LYS A 11 -6.28 -7.68 -19.45
N ARG A 12 -5.48 -8.35 -18.60
CA ARG A 12 -4.56 -9.44 -18.99
C ARG A 12 -4.49 -10.49 -17.86
N PRO A 13 -5.58 -11.23 -17.60
CA PRO A 13 -5.69 -12.10 -16.42
C PRO A 13 -4.73 -13.30 -16.41
N TRP A 14 -4.08 -13.59 -17.53
CA TRP A 14 -3.04 -14.62 -17.65
C TRP A 14 -1.63 -14.12 -17.28
N LEU A 15 -1.48 -12.84 -16.95
CA LEU A 15 -0.20 -12.29 -16.49
C LEU A 15 -0.21 -12.09 -14.98
N ILE A 16 0.95 -12.32 -14.36
CA ILE A 16 1.23 -11.98 -12.97
C ILE A 16 2.25 -10.85 -12.96
N TYR A 17 1.91 -9.76 -12.30
CA TYR A 17 2.81 -8.62 -12.10
C TYR A 17 3.37 -8.72 -10.70
N GLN A 18 4.65 -8.35 -10.54
CA GLN A 18 5.33 -8.43 -9.26
C GLN A 18 6.11 -7.17 -8.96
N LYS A 19 6.17 -6.81 -7.68
CA LYS A 19 6.97 -5.69 -7.19
C LYS A 19 7.51 -5.99 -5.80
N GLN A 20 8.80 -5.71 -5.61
CA GLN A 20 9.45 -5.82 -4.31
C GLN A 20 9.23 -4.53 -3.53
N TRP A 21 8.56 -4.62 -2.39
CA TRP A 21 8.30 -3.47 -1.53
C TRP A 21 7.99 -3.91 -0.09
N GLY A 22 8.56 -3.20 0.89
CA GLY A 22 8.42 -3.51 2.32
C GLY A 22 9.38 -4.58 2.83
N THR A 23 9.20 -4.94 4.11
CA THR A 23 10.01 -5.91 4.85
C THR A 23 9.15 -7.05 5.41
N LEU A 24 9.79 -8.11 5.92
CA LEU A 24 9.13 -9.34 6.43
C LEU A 24 8.03 -9.09 7.48
N TYR A 25 8.11 -8.00 8.23
CA TYR A 25 7.20 -7.72 9.34
C TYR A 25 6.17 -6.64 9.03
N ASP A 26 6.20 -6.10 7.82
CA ASP A 26 5.22 -5.11 7.41
C ASP A 26 3.96 -5.82 6.90
N ARG A 27 2.79 -5.28 7.24
CA ARG A 27 1.50 -5.74 6.72
C ARG A 27 1.18 -5.00 5.42
N PRO A 28 0.91 -5.69 4.30
CA PRO A 28 0.55 -5.04 3.05
C PRO A 28 -0.86 -4.41 3.15
N VAL A 29 -1.01 -3.23 2.56
CA VAL A 29 -2.28 -2.49 2.45
C VAL A 29 -2.32 -1.74 1.11
N CYS A 30 -3.47 -1.70 0.45
CA CYS A 30 -3.60 -1.06 -0.86
C CYS A 30 -4.78 -0.09 -0.91
N GLY A 31 -4.54 1.08 -1.49
CA GLY A 31 -5.49 2.19 -1.59
C GLY A 31 -4.96 3.22 -2.58
N ASP A 32 -5.81 4.13 -3.01
CA ASP A 32 -5.43 5.31 -3.79
C ASP A 32 -5.04 6.42 -2.81
N PHE A 33 -3.77 6.47 -2.41
CA PHE A 33 -3.32 7.39 -1.35
C PHE A 33 -2.80 8.71 -1.93
N ASP A 34 -2.51 8.76 -3.23
CA ASP A 34 -2.06 9.99 -3.92
C ASP A 34 -3.14 10.65 -4.80
N GLY A 35 -4.33 10.05 -4.90
CA GLY A 35 -5.52 10.61 -5.54
C GLY A 35 -5.50 10.49 -7.06
N ASP A 36 -4.69 9.58 -7.62
CA ASP A 36 -4.55 9.39 -9.07
C ASP A 36 -5.55 8.38 -9.66
N ARG A 37 -6.45 7.83 -8.82
CA ARG A 37 -7.44 6.79 -9.14
C ARG A 37 -6.86 5.42 -9.42
N LEU A 38 -5.60 5.18 -9.11
CA LEU A 38 -4.98 3.86 -9.08
C LEU A 38 -4.70 3.44 -7.64
N ARG A 39 -4.53 2.13 -7.44
CA ARG A 39 -4.13 1.62 -6.13
C ARG A 39 -2.62 1.59 -6.01
N ASP A 40 -2.13 2.15 -4.92
CA ASP A 40 -0.74 2.21 -4.53
C ASP A 40 -0.34 1.05 -3.63
N PHE A 41 0.97 0.90 -3.44
CA PHE A 41 1.57 -0.11 -2.59
C PHE A 41 1.85 0.48 -1.21
N GLY A 42 1.00 0.19 -0.23
CA GLY A 42 1.17 0.60 1.16
C GLY A 42 1.68 -0.54 2.04
N VAL A 43 2.54 -0.24 3.00
CA VAL A 43 2.94 -1.19 4.03
C VAL A 43 2.84 -0.56 5.41
N TYR A 44 2.26 -1.30 6.36
CA TYR A 44 2.12 -0.90 7.76
C TYR A 44 3.09 -1.68 8.65
N ARG A 45 3.96 -0.98 9.35
CA ARG A 45 4.92 -1.58 10.28
C ARG A 45 4.32 -1.65 11.68
N ASN A 46 3.83 -2.83 12.05
CA ASN A 46 3.16 -3.06 13.33
C ASN A 46 3.97 -2.50 14.52
N PHE A 47 5.27 -2.79 14.61
CA PHE A 47 6.04 -2.42 15.81
C PHE A 47 6.14 -0.91 16.08
N THR A 48 6.07 -0.09 15.04
CA THR A 48 6.25 1.36 15.15
C THR A 48 4.99 2.16 14.84
N GLY A 49 3.99 1.54 14.20
CA GLY A 49 2.81 2.23 13.71
C GLY A 49 3.09 3.07 12.46
N ASP A 50 4.23 2.87 11.80
CA ASP A 50 4.59 3.61 10.59
C ASP A 50 3.89 3.02 9.36
N TRP A 51 3.40 3.91 8.51
CA TRP A 51 2.87 3.62 7.19
C TRP A 51 3.86 4.11 6.15
N PHE A 52 4.14 3.28 5.15
CA PHE A 52 4.96 3.64 3.99
C PHE A 52 4.19 3.32 2.72
N VAL A 53 3.87 4.34 1.94
CA VAL A 53 3.14 4.19 0.69
C VAL A 53 4.03 4.58 -0.47
N MET A 54 4.12 3.67 -1.45
CA MET A 54 4.74 3.93 -2.74
C MET A 54 3.66 4.04 -3.79
N PRO A 55 3.45 5.24 -4.37
CA PRO A 55 2.55 5.43 -5.48
C PRO A 55 2.79 4.46 -6.63
N TYR A 56 1.73 3.99 -7.26
CA TYR A 56 1.84 3.01 -8.35
C TYR A 56 2.68 3.54 -9.51
N ARG A 57 2.44 4.81 -9.91
CA ARG A 57 3.12 5.45 -11.05
C ARG A 57 4.48 6.04 -10.71
N VAL A 58 4.71 6.43 -9.46
CA VAL A 58 5.90 7.18 -9.05
C VAL A 58 6.65 6.43 -7.96
N SER A 59 7.60 5.57 -8.36
CA SER A 59 8.38 4.76 -7.42
C SER A 59 9.55 5.50 -6.76
N SER A 60 9.83 6.74 -7.16
CA SER A 60 10.92 7.56 -6.59
C SER A 60 10.51 8.34 -5.34
N PHE A 61 9.23 8.30 -4.97
CA PHE A 61 8.68 9.01 -3.82
C PHE A 61 7.92 8.04 -2.92
N VAL A 62 8.02 8.25 -1.61
CA VAL A 62 7.37 7.42 -0.59
C VAL A 62 6.67 8.35 0.39
N ILE A 63 5.35 8.20 0.51
CA ILE A 63 4.56 8.90 1.54
C ILE A 63 4.77 8.13 2.84
N THR A 64 5.12 8.83 3.91
CA THR A 64 5.33 8.22 5.23
C THR A 64 4.55 8.99 6.29
N PHE A 65 3.82 8.27 7.12
CA PHE A 65 3.11 8.82 8.27
C PHE A 65 2.99 7.79 9.38
N ARG A 66 2.65 8.21 10.60
CA ARG A 66 2.53 7.30 11.74
C ARG A 66 1.15 7.40 12.37
N TRP A 67 0.47 6.26 12.45
CA TRP A 67 -0.86 6.14 13.03
C TRP A 67 -1.21 4.68 13.37
N GLY A 68 -2.03 4.47 14.39
CA GLY A 68 -2.40 3.14 14.90
C GLY A 68 -1.40 2.56 15.91
N ARG A 69 -1.74 1.37 16.43
CA ARG A 69 -0.98 0.61 17.44
C ARG A 69 -0.50 -0.72 16.87
N PRO A 70 0.54 -1.36 17.46
CA PRO A 70 1.06 -2.63 16.95
C PRO A 70 0.08 -3.80 16.81
N THR A 71 -1.04 -3.74 17.52
CA THR A 71 -2.11 -4.73 17.46
C THR A 71 -3.13 -4.46 16.36
N ASP A 72 -3.15 -3.27 15.79
CA ASP A 72 -4.20 -2.82 14.88
C ASP A 72 -3.96 -3.40 13.48
N PHE A 73 -5.05 -3.74 12.78
CA PHE A 73 -4.99 -4.21 11.40
C PHE A 73 -5.18 -3.01 10.46
N PRO A 74 -4.24 -2.76 9.52
CA PRO A 74 -4.38 -1.66 8.57
C PRO A 74 -5.52 -1.97 7.61
N VAL A 75 -6.41 -1.01 7.39
CA VAL A 75 -7.45 -1.07 6.37
C VAL A 75 -7.46 0.26 5.65
N ALA A 76 -7.35 0.22 4.33
CA ALA A 76 -7.40 1.41 3.49
C ALA A 76 -8.69 1.47 2.69
N GLY A 77 -9.28 2.67 2.63
CA GLY A 77 -10.48 2.94 1.86
C GLY A 77 -10.81 4.42 1.83
N ASP A 78 -11.57 4.82 0.81
CA ASP A 78 -12.18 6.15 0.74
C ASP A 78 -13.45 6.14 1.61
N TYR A 79 -13.30 6.57 2.86
CA TYR A 79 -14.36 6.52 3.88
C TYR A 79 -15.16 7.81 3.98
N ASP A 80 -14.64 8.92 3.46
CA ASP A 80 -15.24 10.25 3.52
C ASP A 80 -15.64 10.80 2.14
N GLY A 81 -15.31 10.10 1.06
CA GLY A 81 -15.79 10.36 -0.29
C GLY A 81 -15.02 11.46 -1.03
N ASP A 82 -13.79 11.74 -0.61
CA ASP A 82 -12.95 12.78 -1.23
C ASP A 82 -12.10 12.24 -2.39
N GLY A 83 -12.15 10.93 -2.63
CA GLY A 83 -11.40 10.25 -3.67
C GLY A 83 -10.02 9.76 -3.24
N PHE A 84 -9.63 9.93 -1.97
CA PHE A 84 -8.39 9.42 -1.39
C PHE A 84 -8.68 8.27 -0.43
N SER A 85 -7.78 7.30 -0.35
CA SER A 85 -7.82 6.26 0.66
C SER A 85 -7.17 6.75 1.95
N ASN A 86 -7.87 6.56 3.06
CA ASN A 86 -7.37 6.79 4.42
C ASN A 86 -6.85 5.50 5.06
#